data_AF-A0A1U7SX02-F1
#
_entry.id   AF-A0A1U7SX02-F1
#
_cell.length_a   1.000
_cell.length_b   1.000
_cell.length_c   1.000
_cell.angle_alpha   90.00
_cell.angle_beta   90.00
_cell.angle_gamma   90.00
#
_symmetry.space_group_name_H-M   'P 1'
#
loop_
_entity.id
_entity.type
_entity.pdbx_description
1 polymer ?
#
loop_
_entity_poly.entity_id
_entity_poly.type
_entity_poly.pdbx_seq_one_letter_code
_entity_poly.pdbx_strand_id
1 'polypeptide(L)'
;MAYTVECLRGDVDILMEFLLNVTTAPEFRRWEVADLQSQLRIDKAVAFHNPQARVIENLHSAAYRNALANSLYCPDYRIGKVTSEELHYFVQNHFTSARMALIGL
;
A
#
# COMPACT_ATOMS: atom_id res chain seq x y z
N MET A 1 -0.94 5.80 -4.80
CA MET A 1 -1.55 5.49 -3.48
C MET A 1 -2.15 6.77 -2.95
N ALA A 2 -3.33 6.69 -2.33
CA ALA A 2 -4.02 7.84 -1.77
C ALA A 2 -4.45 7.49 -0.34
N TYR A 3 -4.23 8.41 0.59
CA TYR A 3 -4.75 8.34 1.95
C TYR A 3 -5.89 9.35 2.04
N THR A 4 -7.12 8.85 2.21
CA THR A 4 -8.33 9.67 2.24
C THR A 4 -8.96 9.56 3.61
N VAL A 5 -9.34 10.70 4.19
CA VAL A 5 -10.04 10.75 5.47
C VAL A 5 -11.15 11.78 5.36
N GLU A 6 -12.31 11.45 5.91
CA GLU A 6 -13.47 12.33 5.97
C GLU A 6 -13.64 12.83 7.41
N CYS A 7 -13.90 14.12 7.58
CA CYS A 7 -14.13 14.72 8.89
C CYS A 7 -15.15 15.87 8.83
N LEU A 8 -15.63 16.29 10.00
CA LEU A 8 -16.39 17.53 10.12
C LEU A 8 -15.44 18.72 9.91
N ARG A 9 -15.98 19.82 9.35
CA ARG A 9 -15.19 21.02 9.05
C ARG A 9 -14.45 21.61 10.26
N GLY A 10 -14.96 21.39 11.47
CA GLY A 10 -14.33 21.86 12.71
C GLY A 10 -13.07 21.09 13.12
N ASP A 11 -12.87 19.87 12.61
CA ASP A 11 -11.81 18.96 13.04
C ASP A 11 -10.67 18.83 12.01
N VAL A 12 -10.68 19.67 10.97
CA VAL A 12 -9.73 19.61 9.86
C VAL A 12 -8.28 19.76 10.32
N ASP A 13 -8.03 20.64 11.30
CA ASP A 13 -6.67 20.87 11.81
C ASP A 13 -6.09 19.60 12.45
N ILE A 14 -6.92 18.89 13.23
CA ILE A 14 -6.55 17.62 13.89
C ILE A 14 -6.31 16.54 12.84
N LEU A 15 -7.19 16.48 11.83
CA LEU A 15 -7.08 15.52 10.74
C LEU A 15 -5.80 15.70 9.93
N MET A 16 -5.44 16.96 9.67
CA MET A 16 -4.26 17.31 8.90
C MET A 16 -2.99 16.85 9.61
N GLU A 17 -2.91 17.05 10.93
CA GLU A 17 -1.78 16.53 11.73
C GLU A 17 -1.72 15.00 11.68
N PHE A 18 -2.86 14.32 11.76
CA PHE A 18 -2.91 12.86 11.67
C PHE A 18 -2.44 12.34 10.30
N LEU A 19 -2.94 12.94 9.21
CA LEU A 19 -2.52 12.61 7.85
C LEU A 19 -1.02 12.84 7.63
N LEU A 20 -0.49 13.94 8.15
CA LEU A 20 0.94 14.23 8.11
C LEU A 20 1.73 13.16 8.86
N ASN A 21 1.32 12.79 10.07
CA ASN A 21 2.04 11.80 10.86
C ASN A 21 2.07 10.42 10.18
N VAL A 22 0.91 9.94 9.70
CA VAL A 22 0.79 8.63 9.03
C VAL A 22 1.60 8.57 7.74
N THR A 23 1.73 9.69 7.01
CA THR A 23 2.44 9.72 5.73
C THR A 23 3.94 10.00 5.86
N THR A 24 4.37 10.78 6.86
CA THR A 24 5.77 11.21 6.99
C THR A 24 6.60 10.36 7.96
N ALA A 25 5.97 9.80 8.99
CA ALA A 25 6.67 9.03 10.02
C ALA A 25 5.97 7.70 10.36
N PRO A 26 5.73 6.81 9.37
CA PRO A 26 5.16 5.50 9.68
C PRO A 26 6.16 4.65 10.48
N GLU A 27 5.69 4.05 11.56
CA GLU A 27 6.44 3.08 12.36
C GLU A 27 6.05 1.66 11.93
N PHE A 28 6.99 0.85 11.44
CA PHE A 28 6.72 -0.54 11.05
C PHE A 28 7.27 -1.49 12.11
N ARG A 29 6.42 -1.91 13.05
CA ARG A 29 6.83 -2.87 14.10
C ARG A 29 6.88 -4.28 13.54
N ARG A 30 7.91 -5.04 13.92
CA ARG A 30 8.16 -6.39 13.38
C ARG A 30 6.99 -7.36 13.63
N TRP A 31 6.32 -7.26 14.78
CA TRP A 31 5.15 -8.09 15.09
C TRP A 31 3.92 -7.70 14.27
N GLU A 32 3.64 -6.41 14.09
CA GLU A 32 2.52 -5.93 13.25
C GLU A 32 2.68 -6.37 11.79
N VAL A 33 3.92 -6.30 11.27
CA VAL A 33 4.24 -6.78 9.92
C VAL A 33 4.11 -8.31 9.82
N ALA A 34 4.46 -9.05 10.87
CA ALA A 34 4.32 -10.50 10.90
C ALA A 34 2.84 -10.93 10.95
N ASP A 35 2.01 -10.25 11.74
CA ASP A 35 0.59 -10.56 11.88
C ASP A 35 -0.18 -10.35 10.56
N LEU A 36 0.19 -9.29 9.82
CA LEU A 36 -0.39 -8.96 8.50
C LEU A 36 -0.13 -10.04 7.44
N GLN A 37 0.87 -10.92 7.59
CA GLN A 37 1.20 -11.94 6.58
C GLN A 37 0.05 -12.94 6.38
N SER A 38 -0.63 -13.30 7.46
CA SER A 38 -1.78 -14.21 7.41
C SER A 38 -2.96 -13.57 6.68
N GLN A 39 -3.23 -12.31 6.98
CA GLN A 39 -4.30 -11.53 6.37
C GLN A 39 -4.04 -11.29 4.87
N LEU A 40 -2.79 -10.97 4.49
CA LEU A 40 -2.41 -10.77 3.09
C LEU A 40 -2.70 -11.99 2.19
N ARG A 41 -2.56 -13.21 2.73
CA ARG A 41 -2.90 -14.44 2.00
C ARG A 41 -4.40 -14.56 1.75
N ILE A 42 -5.20 -14.20 2.76
CA ILE A 42 -6.65 -14.22 2.69
C ILE A 42 -7.13 -13.15 1.70
N ASP A 43 -6.64 -11.92 1.82
CA ASP A 43 -7.00 -10.80 0.96
C ASP A 43 -6.69 -11.10 -0.52
N LYS A 44 -5.52 -11.72 -0.77
CA LYS A 44 -5.17 -12.21 -2.10
C LYS A 44 -6.18 -13.25 -2.59
N ALA A 45 -6.48 -14.28 -1.79
CA ALA A 45 -7.43 -15.31 -2.19
C ALA A 45 -8.83 -14.73 -2.51
N VAL A 46 -9.29 -13.76 -1.71
CA VAL A 46 -10.55 -13.04 -1.93
C VAL A 46 -10.50 -12.20 -3.21
N ALA A 47 -9.40 -11.49 -3.47
CA ALA A 47 -9.24 -10.72 -4.71
C ALA A 47 -9.27 -11.61 -5.96
N PHE A 48 -8.60 -12.77 -5.92
CA PHE A 48 -8.55 -13.72 -7.03
C PHE A 48 -9.85 -14.53 -7.21
N HIS A 49 -10.76 -14.50 -6.23
CA HIS A 49 -12.11 -15.01 -6.40
C HIS A 49 -12.88 -14.21 -7.46
N ASN A 50 -12.58 -12.91 -7.62
CA ASN A 50 -13.14 -12.13 -8.71
C ASN A 50 -12.40 -12.46 -10.03
N PRO A 51 -13.07 -13.09 -11.01
CA PRO A 51 -12.42 -13.48 -12.27
C PRO A 51 -11.96 -12.27 -13.08
N GLN A 52 -12.63 -11.12 -12.97
CA GLN A 52 -12.25 -9.91 -13.71
C GLN A 52 -10.88 -9.38 -13.25
N ALA A 53 -10.66 -9.31 -11.93
CA ALA A 53 -9.38 -8.89 -11.36
C ALA A 53 -8.25 -9.82 -11.82
N ARG A 54 -8.49 -11.13 -11.80
CA ARG A 54 -7.52 -12.13 -12.26
C ARG A 54 -7.15 -11.99 -13.73
N VAL A 55 -8.12 -11.72 -14.60
CA VAL A 55 -7.87 -11.52 -16.04
C VAL A 55 -7.05 -10.25 -16.29
N ILE A 56 -7.38 -9.15 -15.61
CA ILE A 56 -6.65 -7.89 -15.75
C ILE A 56 -5.20 -8.03 -15.28
N GLU A 57 -4.95 -8.69 -14.15
CA GLU A 57 -3.60 -8.94 -13.64
C GLU A 57 -2.78 -9.80 -14.61
N ASN A 58 -3.37 -10.90 -15.12
CA ASN A 58 -2.69 -11.76 -16.10
C ASN A 58 -2.42 -11.03 -17.41
N LEU A 59 -3.33 -10.16 -17.85
CA LEU A 59 -3.15 -9.34 -19.04
C LEU A 59 -1.97 -8.37 -18.87
N HIS A 60 -1.86 -7.68 -17.73
CA HIS A 60 -0.72 -6.79 -17.45
C HIS A 60 0.61 -7.55 -17.46
N SER A 61 0.65 -8.72 -16.84
CA SER A 61 1.83 -9.61 -16.82
C SER A 61 2.23 -10.10 -18.22
N ALA A 62 1.25 -10.41 -19.08
CA ALA A 62 1.50 -10.87 -20.45
C ALA A 62 1.84 -9.74 -21.43
N ALA A 63 1.25 -8.56 -21.24
CA ALA A 63 1.39 -7.42 -22.16
C ALA A 63 2.69 -6.64 -21.93
N TYR A 64 3.15 -6.54 -20.68
CA TYR A 64 4.34 -5.77 -20.32
C TYR A 64 5.49 -6.70 -19.93
N ARG A 65 6.72 -6.29 -20.24
CA ARG A 65 7.93 -7.03 -19.82
C ARG A 65 8.41 -6.64 -18.42
N ASN A 66 8.20 -5.39 -18.00
CA ASN A 66 8.73 -4.80 -16.77
C ASN A 66 7.71 -3.83 -16.15
N ALA A 67 8.03 -3.28 -14.96
CA ALA A 67 7.31 -2.20 -14.26
C ALA A 67 5.79 -2.43 -14.10
N LEU A 68 5.02 -2.19 -15.16
CA LEU A 68 3.58 -2.48 -15.28
C LEU A 68 3.26 -3.97 -15.31
N ALA A 69 4.25 -4.82 -15.59
CA ALA A 69 4.12 -6.28 -15.50
C ALA A 69 4.09 -6.79 -14.06
N ASN A 70 4.52 -5.98 -13.09
CA ASN A 70 4.51 -6.37 -11.68
C ASN A 70 3.07 -6.40 -11.17
N SER A 71 2.66 -7.53 -10.59
CA SER A 71 1.34 -7.67 -9.99
C SER A 71 1.15 -6.67 -8.85
N LEU A 72 -0.07 -6.15 -8.73
CA LEU A 72 -0.46 -5.32 -7.59
C LEU A 72 -0.53 -6.13 -6.29
N TYR A 73 -0.70 -7.45 -6.39
CA TYR A 73 -0.78 -8.35 -5.25
C TYR A 73 0.58 -8.96 -4.92
N CYS A 74 0.83 -9.21 -3.63
CA CYS A 74 2.08 -9.85 -3.21
C CYS A 74 2.18 -11.28 -3.77
N PRO A 75 3.27 -11.64 -4.47
CA PRO A 75 3.46 -12.99 -4.98
C PRO A 75 3.77 -13.96 -3.84
N ASP A 76 3.37 -15.21 -3.96
CA ASP A 76 3.38 -16.18 -2.83
C ASP A 76 4.79 -16.42 -2.27
N TYR A 77 5.82 -16.31 -3.11
CA TYR A 77 7.21 -16.47 -2.69
C TYR A 77 7.78 -15.29 -1.88
N ARG A 78 7.11 -14.13 -1.89
CA ARG A 78 7.46 -12.93 -1.10
C ARG A 78 6.59 -12.76 0.13
N ILE A 79 5.44 -13.42 0.21
CA ILE A 79 4.62 -13.44 1.42
C ILE A 79 5.48 -14.03 2.55
N GLY A 80 5.65 -13.26 3.63
CA GLY A 80 6.49 -13.63 4.76
C GLY A 80 7.96 -13.23 4.69
N LYS A 81 8.41 -12.69 3.55
CA LYS A 81 9.80 -12.20 3.38
C LYS A 81 9.91 -10.67 3.44
N VAL A 82 8.79 -9.96 3.42
CA VAL A 82 8.77 -8.50 3.55
C VAL A 82 9.20 -8.12 4.96
N THR A 83 10.29 -7.38 5.07
CA THR A 83 10.82 -6.92 6.37
C THR A 83 10.40 -5.47 6.66
N SER A 84 10.43 -5.10 7.94
CA SER A 84 10.19 -3.71 8.37
C SER A 84 11.21 -2.76 7.73
N GLU A 85 12.47 -3.18 7.62
CA GLU A 85 13.53 -2.39 7.01
C GLU A 85 13.28 -2.11 5.52
N GLU A 86 12.77 -3.10 4.76
CA GLU A 86 12.37 -2.92 3.35
C GLU A 86 11.22 -1.92 3.19
N LEU A 87 10.24 -1.95 4.11
CA LEU A 87 9.11 -1.01 4.10
C LEU A 87 9.58 0.42 4.41
N HIS A 88 10.46 0.60 5.40
CA HIS A 88 11.07 1.89 5.68
C HIS A 88 11.87 2.42 4.50
N TYR A 89 12.66 1.57 3.85
CA TYR A 89 13.42 1.94 2.65
C TYR A 89 12.48 2.37 1.50
N PHE A 90 11.36 1.67 1.30
CA PHE A 90 10.38 2.04 0.29
C PHE A 90 9.77 3.43 0.57
N VAL A 91 9.34 3.68 1.80
CA VAL A 91 8.77 4.99 2.18
C VAL A 91 9.79 6.10 1.96
N GLN A 92 11.02 5.95 2.44
CA GLN A 92 12.06 6.97 2.31
C GLN A 92 12.36 7.36 0.84
N ASN A 93 12.31 6.39 -0.08
CA ASN A 93 12.63 6.65 -1.50
C ASN A 93 11.44 7.17 -2.32
N HIS A 94 10.22 6.79 -1.95
CA HIS A 94 9.03 7.10 -2.75
C HIS A 94 8.20 8.25 -2.17
N PHE A 95 8.15 8.40 -0.85
CA PHE A 95 7.34 9.41 -0.16
C PHE A 95 8.17 10.68 0.03
N THR A 96 8.45 11.34 -1.08
CA THR A 96 9.22 12.58 -1.13
C THR A 96 8.31 13.77 -1.37
N SER A 97 8.68 14.95 -0.86
CA SER A 97 7.86 16.17 -0.98
C SER A 97 7.49 16.52 -2.42
N ALA A 98 8.36 16.20 -3.39
CA ALA A 98 8.09 16.44 -4.82
C ALA A 98 7.06 15.48 -5.44
N ARG A 99 6.70 14.39 -4.77
CA ARG A 99 5.79 13.34 -5.25
C ARG A 99 4.51 13.23 -4.42
N MET A 100 4.29 14.16 -3.49
CA MET A 100 3.11 14.21 -2.63
C MET A 100 2.26 15.43 -2.96
N ALA A 101 0.95 15.25 -2.96
CA ALA A 101 -0.01 16.33 -3.10
C ALA A 101 -1.08 16.18 -2.01
N LEU A 102 -1.35 17.26 -1.30
CA LEU A 102 -2.45 17.34 -0.33
C LEU A 102 -3.63 18.04 -1.01
N ILE A 103 -4.81 17.42 -0.94
CA ILE A 103 -6.03 17.89 -1.59
C ILE A 103 -7.12 17.99 -0.52
N GLY A 104 -7.73 19.16 -0.39
CA GLY A 104 -8.94 19.39 0.42
C GLY A 104 -10.13 19.68 -0.49
N LEU A 105 -11.29 19.10 -0.16
CA LEU A 105 -12.58 19.31 -0.84
C LEU A 105 -13.50 20.17 0.03
#